data_AF-A0A916K143-F1
#
_entry.id   AF-A0A916K143-F1
#
_cell.length_a   1.000
_cell.length_b   1.000
_cell.length_c   1.000
_cell.angle_alpha   90.00
_cell.angle_beta   90.00
_cell.angle_gamma   90.00
#
_symmetry.space_group_name_H-M   'P 1'
#
loop_
_entity.id
_entity.type
_entity.pdbx_description
1 polymer ?
#
loop_
_entity_poly.entity_id
_entity_poly.type
_entity_poly.pdbx_seq_one_letter_code
_entity_poly.pdbx_strand_id
1 'polypeptide(L)' 'MISDEQLDQYRLNGTLLRVVRDADRTNDVRGYVVAWDDTTVLIRKRTRNVVKLDRSYLYQPYEETRAELWPEQEDKP' A
#
# COMPACT_ATOMS: atom_id res chain seq x y z
N MET A 1 8.57 0.46 8.36
CA MET A 1 7.47 1.39 8.69
C MET A 1 7.47 2.48 7.64
N ILE A 2 6.33 2.80 7.05
CA ILE A 2 6.23 3.83 5.99
C ILE A 2 6.42 5.24 6.56
N SER A 3 7.11 6.14 5.86
CA SER A 3 7.35 7.52 6.31
C SER A 3 6.19 8.47 5.97
N ASP A 4 6.15 9.62 6.64
CA ASP A 4 5.14 10.66 6.41
C ASP A 4 5.24 11.24 5.00
N GLU A 5 6.47 11.46 4.51
CA GLU A 5 6.71 11.97 3.17
C GLU A 5 6.20 10.98 2.11
N GLN A 6 6.44 9.68 2.32
CA GLN A 6 5.95 8.64 1.41
C GLN A 6 4.41 8.59 1.38
N LEU A 7 3.77 8.70 2.55
CA LEU A 7 2.31 8.75 2.67
C LEU A 7 1.72 9.99 2.02
N ASP A 8 2.35 11.16 2.19
CA ASP A 8 1.90 12.40 1.57
C ASP A 8 2.02 12.32 0.04
N GLN A 9 3.12 11.79 -0.49
CA GLN A 9 3.25 11.53 -1.92
C GLN A 9 2.14 10.63 -2.46
N TYR A 10 1.83 9.52 -1.79
CA TYR A 10 0.72 8.66 -2.20
C TYR A 10 -0.64 9.35 -2.12
N ARG A 11 -0.84 10.23 -1.13
CA ARG A 11 -2.08 11.01 -0.99
C ARG A 11 -2.23 12.05 -2.10
N LEU A 12 -1.18 12.83 -2.37
CA LEU A 12 -1.16 13.87 -3.40
C LEU A 12 -1.32 13.28 -4.81
N ASN A 13 -0.65 12.16 -5.08
CA ASN A 13 -0.73 11.48 -6.37
C ASN A 13 -2.01 10.65 -6.55
N GLY A 14 -2.78 10.45 -5.49
CA GLY A 14 -3.94 9.56 -5.53
C GLY A 14 -3.57 8.13 -5.90
N THR A 15 -2.43 7.64 -5.41
CA THR A 15 -1.91 6.31 -5.74
C THR A 15 -2.79 5.23 -5.11
N LEU A 16 -3.28 4.28 -5.92
CA LEU A 16 -3.97 3.11 -5.40
C LEU A 16 -2.93 2.22 -4.71
N LEU A 17 -3.05 2.01 -3.41
CA LEU A 17 -2.18 1.15 -2.63
C LEU A 17 -2.81 -0.21 -2.35
N ARG A 18 -1.94 -1.21 -2.20
CA ARG A 18 -2.18 -2.49 -1.56
C ARG A 18 -1.48 -2.50 -0.21
N VAL A 19 -2.21 -2.86 0.84
CA VAL A 19 -1.67 -3.04 2.18
C VAL A 19 -1.79 -4.51 2.58
N VAL A 20 -0.64 -5.15 2.76
CA VAL A 20 -0.53 -6.58 3.12
C VAL A 20 -0.50 -6.68 4.65
N ARG A 21 -1.53 -7.34 5.22
CA ARG A 21 -1.68 -7.51 6.67
C ARG A 21 -1.11 -8.85 7.16
N ASP A 22 -1.24 -9.89 6.34
CA ASP A 22 -0.84 -11.25 6.65
C ASP A 22 -0.44 -12.00 5.36
N ALA A 23 -0.19 -13.30 5.47
CA ALA A 23 0.17 -14.15 4.33
C ALA A 23 -1.00 -14.42 3.37
N ASP A 24 -2.25 -14.10 3.75
CA ASP A 24 -3.43 -14.37 2.95
C ASP A 24 -3.78 -13.17 2.06
N ARG A 25 -3.72 -13.40 0.75
CA ARG A 25 -4.03 -12.40 -0.28
C ARG A 25 -5.47 -11.90 -0.19
N THR A 26 -6.40 -12.63 0.41
CA THR A 26 -7.79 -12.18 0.56
C THR A 26 -7.93 -11.05 1.59
N ASN A 27 -6.97 -10.94 2.51
CA ASN A 27 -6.99 -9.94 3.57
C ASN A 27 -6.30 -8.63 3.17
N ASP A 28 -5.72 -8.58 1.97
CA ASP A 28 -5.12 -7.38 1.39
C ASP A 28 -6.15 -6.24 1.31
N VAL A 29 -5.79 -5.09 1.88
CA VAL A 29 -6.60 -3.88 1.73
C VAL A 29 -6.14 -3.12 0.51
N ARG A 30 -7.08 -2.72 -0.34
CA ARG A 30 -6.82 -1.89 -1.52
C ARG A 30 -7.53 -0.55 -1.40
N GLY A 31 -6.82 0.54 -1.56
CA GLY A 31 -7.40 1.88 -1.45
C GLY A 31 -6.37 3.00 -1.49
N TYR A 32 -6.84 4.21 -1.17
CA TYR A 32 -6.05 5.43 -1.22
C TYR A 32 -5.79 5.95 0.18
N VAL A 33 -4.59 6.48 0.41
CA VAL A 33 -4.27 7.21 1.65
C VAL A 33 -5.15 8.45 1.72
N VAL A 34 -5.82 8.65 2.85
CA VAL A 34 -6.61 9.87 3.08
C VAL A 34 -6.12 10.67 4.29
N ALA A 35 -5.53 10.00 5.28
CA ALA A 35 -4.93 10.60 6.46
C ALA A 35 -4.01 9.58 7.16
N TRP A 36 -3.13 10.04 8.04
CA TRP A 36 -2.30 9.21 8.90
C TRP A 36 -1.97 9.95 10.20
N ASP A 37 -1.54 9.19 11.20
CA ASP A 37 -0.92 9.67 12.45
C ASP A 37 0.39 8.91 12.68
N ASP A 38 1.04 9.10 13.83
CA ASP A 38 2.33 8.49 14.15
C ASP A 38 2.33 6.94 14.10
N THR A 39 1.16 6.33 14.26
CA THR A 39 1.03 4.86 14.43
C THR A 39 0.21 4.20 13.33
N THR A 40 -0.70 4.94 12.69
CA THR A 40 -1.70 4.38 11.81
C THR A 40 -1.94 5.20 10.56
N VAL A 41 -2.50 4.52 9.54
CA VAL A 41 -2.88 5.09 8.25
C VAL A 41 -4.36 4.81 8.01
N LEU A 42 -5.08 5.84 7.57
CA LEU A 42 -6.45 5.71 7.10
C LEU A 42 -6.44 5.50 5.58
N ILE A 43 -6.95 4.35 5.16
CA ILE A 43 -7.11 3.98 3.76
C ILE A 43 -8.60 4.00 3.39
N ARG A 44 -8.94 4.80 2.38
CA ARG A 44 -10.27 4.77 1.74
C ARG A 44 -10.30 3.72 0.65
N LYS A 45 -11.12 2.68 0.86
CA LYS A 45 -11.35 1.60 -0.12
C LYS A 45 -12.20 2.11 -1.29
N ARG A 46 -12.14 1.40 -2.42
CA ARG A 46 -13.00 1.67 -3.61
C ARG A 46 -14.50 1.55 -3.30
N THR A 47 -14.87 0.74 -2.31
CA THR A 47 -16.25 0.65 -1.80
C THR A 47 -16.70 1.89 -1.02
N ARG A 48 -15.83 2.90 -0.90
CA ARG A 48 -15.98 4.14 -0.12
C ARG A 48 -15.88 3.97 1.40
N ASN A 49 -15.68 2.75 1.88
CA ASN A 49 -15.40 2.50 3.30
C ASN A 49 -13.98 2.93 3.66
N VAL A 50 -13.79 3.50 4.85
CA VAL A 50 -12.48 3.84 5.39
C VAL A 50 -12.05 2.77 6.39
N VAL A 51 -10.78 2.37 6.34
CA VAL A 51 -10.20 1.43 7.30
C VAL A 51 -8.94 2.02 7.91
N LYS A 52 -8.77 1.79 9.22
CA LYS A 52 -7.56 2.14 9.97
C LYS A 52 -6.59 0.97 9.93
N LEU A 53 -5.34 1.25 9.60
CA LEU A 53 -4.26 0.28 9.43
C LEU A 53 -3.05 0.70 10.22
N ASP A 54 -2.29 -0.26 10.70
CA ASP A 54 -1.01 0.01 11.34
C ASP A 54 0.06 0.42 10.31
N ARG A 55 0.97 1.32 10.69
CA ARG A 55 2.09 1.75 9.84
C ARG A 55 3.20 0.71 9.69
N SER A 56 3.19 -0.31 10.54
CA SER A 56 4.09 -1.47 10.43
C SER A 56 3.74 -2.39 9.26
N TYR A 57 2.52 -2.33 8.73
CA TYR A 57 2.14 -3.11 7.55
C TYR A 57 2.90 -2.68 6.29
N LEU A 58 2.90 -3.57 5.30
CA LEU A 58 3.55 -3.32 4.02
C LEU A 58 2.61 -2.57 3.08
N TYR A 59 2.99 -1.35 2.70
CA TYR A 59 2.27 -0.51 1.74
C TYR A 59 2.99 -0.54 0.39
N GLN A 60 2.27 -0.90 -0.67
CA GLN A 60 2.81 -0.98 -2.03
C GLN A 60 1.85 -0.36 -3.04
N PRO A 61 2.32 0.39 -4.04
CA PRO A 61 1.48 0.80 -5.17
C PRO A 61 0.85 -0.43 -5.85
N TYR A 62 -0.41 -0.31 -6.24
CA TYR A 62 -1.17 -1.39 -6.89
C TYR A 62 -0.85 -1.51 -8.38
N GLU A 63 -0.47 -0.40 -9.02
CA GLU A 63 -0.10 -0.34 -10.44
C GLU A 63 1.31 -0.85 -10.72
N GLU A 64 2.17 -0.86 -9.70
CA GLU A 64 3.46 -1.55 -9.80
C GLU A 64 3.16 -3.06 -9.83
N THR A 65 3.71 -3.77 -10.83
CA THR A 65 3.72 -5.23 -10.84
C THR A 65 4.12 -5.70 -9.45
N ARG A 66 3.31 -6.56 -8.81
CA ARG A 66 3.61 -7.06 -7.45
C ARG A 66 5.09 -7.39 -7.42
N ALA A 67 5.87 -6.72 -6.57
CA ALA A 67 7.27 -7.06 -6.41
C ALA A 67 7.34 -8.56 -6.10
N GLU A 68 7.70 -9.36 -7.11
CA GLU A 68 8.07 -10.73 -6.91
C GLU A 68 9.32 -10.66 -6.05
N LEU A 69 9.23 -11.16 -4.82
CA LEU A 69 10.35 -11.23 -3.88
C LEU A 69 11.50 -12.14 -4.40
N TRP A 70 11.41 -12.62 -5.63
CA TRP A 70 12.44 -13.33 -6.36
C TRP A 70 12.57 -12.73 -7.76
N PRO A 71 13.70 -12.08 -8.08
CA PRO A 71 13.95 -11.63 -9.44
C PRO A 71 14.23 -12.87 -10.29
N GLU A 72 13.27 -13.31 -11.09
CA GLU A 72 13.62 -14.10 -12.25
C GLU A 72 14.36 -13.17 -13.21
N GLN A 73 15.64 -13.46 -13.40
CA GLN A 73 16.53 -12.70 -14.25
C GLN A 73 15.99 -12.74 -15.67
N GLU A 74 15.50 -11.62 -16.19
CA GLU A 74 15.27 -11.48 -17.63
C GLU A 74 16.53 -10.94 -18.29
N ASP A 75 17.25 -11.89 -18.87
CA ASP A 75 18.29 -11.71 -19.87
C ASP A 75 17.88 -10.67 -20.91
N LYS A 76 18.77 -9.69 -21.08
CA LYS A 76 18.67 -8.64 -22.08
C LYS A 76 19.17 -9.19 -23.44
N PRO A 77 18.47 -8.95 -24.55
CA PRO A 77 19.06 -9.14 -25.88
C PRO A 77 20.08 -8.04 -26.23
#